data_AF-A0A521V6K7-F1
#
_entry.id   AF-A0A521V6K7-F1
#
_cell.length_a   1.000
_cell.length_b   1.000
_cell.length_c   1.000
_cell.angle_alpha   90.00
_cell.angle_beta   90.00
_cell.angle_gamma   90.00
#
_symmetry.space_group_name_H-M   'P 1'
#
loop_
_entity.id
_entity.type
_entity.pdbx_description
1 polymer ?
#
loop_
_entity_poly.entity_id
_entity_poly.type
_entity_poly.pdbx_seq_one_letter_code
_entity_poly.pdbx_strand_id
1 'polypeptide(L)'
;MKKVFAFMALVIAFASCNNSAKFKDSINELAGKWDATTSAVTEFSQMVKGAQSAWVESSSSMQVAPEAMTKWDETTKTKYNDLQAAAQTNTANLSSIASELDSFMAQWAGKNDAMQALKDGLASGKLGGDTETKIAELTSAANAAATSLEGWKTKYQEVASALENSKQMFADFLGSVGGDSSTR
;
A
#
# COMPACT_ATOMS: atom_id res chain seq x y z
N MET A 1 -31.01 52.36 11.59
CA MET A 1 -30.84 50.89 11.41
C MET A 1 -29.41 50.46 11.00
N LYS A 2 -28.34 51.23 11.31
CA LYS A 2 -26.94 50.83 11.03
C LYS A 2 -26.17 50.29 12.25
N LYS A 3 -26.73 50.38 13.46
CA LYS A 3 -26.04 50.03 14.72
C LYS A 3 -26.37 48.63 15.26
N VAL A 4 -27.34 47.93 14.66
CA VAL A 4 -27.76 46.58 15.11
C VAL A 4 -26.89 45.47 14.47
N PHE A 5 -26.27 45.73 13.31
CA PHE A 5 -25.39 44.76 12.65
C PHE A 5 -24.01 44.60 13.31
N ALA A 6 -23.59 45.50 14.20
CA ALA A 6 -22.28 45.41 14.86
C ALA A 6 -22.27 44.42 16.05
N PHE A 7 -23.41 44.21 16.71
CA PHE A 7 -23.50 43.30 17.86
C PHE A 7 -23.66 41.83 17.47
N MET A 8 -24.22 41.55 16.28
CA MET A 8 -24.41 40.17 15.80
C MET A 8 -23.11 39.57 15.25
N ALA A 9 -22.15 40.40 14.81
CA ALA A 9 -20.81 39.95 14.41
C ALA A 9 -19.92 39.57 15.62
N LEU A 10 -20.17 40.17 16.80
CA LEU A 10 -19.37 39.93 18.00
C LEU A 10 -19.68 38.58 18.65
N VAL A 11 -20.93 38.13 18.63
CA VAL A 11 -21.34 36.84 19.23
C VAL A 11 -20.83 35.65 18.40
N ILE A 12 -20.70 35.80 17.08
CA ILE A 12 -20.12 34.76 16.20
C ILE A 12 -18.60 34.61 16.43
N ALA A 13 -17.91 35.68 16.82
CA ALA A 13 -16.48 35.63 17.15
C ALA A 13 -16.19 34.77 18.40
N PHE A 14 -17.05 34.84 19.43
CA PHE A 14 -16.86 34.08 20.68
C PHE A 14 -17.22 32.59 20.58
N ALA A 15 -18.12 32.19 19.69
CA ALA A 15 -18.43 30.78 19.46
C ALA A 15 -17.30 30.03 18.71
N SER A 16 -16.53 30.73 17.87
CA SER A 16 -15.42 30.12 17.12
C SER A 16 -14.21 29.78 17.99
N CYS A 17 -13.86 30.64 18.97
CA CYS A 17 -12.73 30.40 19.88
C CYS A 17 -12.95 29.22 20.85
N ASN A 18 -14.20 28.85 21.15
CA ASN A 18 -14.48 27.77 22.10
C ASN A 18 -14.44 26.38 21.45
N ASN A 19 -14.78 26.27 20.16
CA ASN A 19 -14.81 24.99 19.45
C ASN A 19 -13.41 24.49 19.07
N SER A 20 -12.48 25.38 18.72
CA SER A 20 -11.10 24.98 18.44
C SER A 20 -10.40 24.41 19.67
N ALA A 21 -10.62 25.00 20.85
CA ALA A 21 -10.13 24.46 22.11
C ALA A 21 -10.73 23.09 22.44
N LYS A 22 -12.03 22.88 22.17
CA LYS A 22 -12.73 21.59 22.40
C LYS A 22 -12.11 20.44 21.60
N PHE A 23 -11.80 20.65 20.32
CA PHE A 23 -11.40 19.58 19.40
C PHE A 23 -9.90 19.49 19.13
N LYS A 24 -9.11 20.40 19.70
CA LYS A 24 -7.66 20.50 19.46
C LYS A 24 -6.94 19.16 19.60
N ASP A 25 -7.14 18.48 20.72
CA ASP A 25 -6.40 17.26 21.03
C ASP A 25 -6.79 16.12 20.08
N SER A 26 -8.09 15.94 19.82
CA SER A 26 -8.58 14.92 18.88
C SER A 26 -8.10 15.17 17.45
N ILE A 27 -8.07 16.43 16.99
CA ILE A 27 -7.56 16.78 15.66
C ILE A 27 -6.05 16.52 15.58
N ASN A 28 -5.28 16.85 16.62
CA ASN A 28 -3.84 16.62 16.65
C ASN A 28 -3.49 15.13 16.69
N GLU A 29 -4.20 14.35 17.51
CA GLU A 29 -4.04 12.89 17.56
C GLU A 29 -4.37 12.26 16.19
N LEU A 30 -5.51 12.66 15.61
CA LEU A 30 -5.91 12.22 14.29
C LEU A 30 -4.86 12.61 13.24
N ALA A 31 -4.34 13.84 13.25
CA ALA A 31 -3.30 14.29 12.33
C ALA A 31 -2.04 13.44 12.43
N GLY A 32 -1.55 13.20 13.66
CA GLY A 32 -0.37 12.37 13.89
C GLY A 32 -0.57 10.94 13.37
N LYS A 33 -1.74 10.34 13.63
CA LYS A 33 -2.09 9.02 13.10
C LYS A 33 -2.20 9.01 11.59
N TRP A 34 -2.81 10.03 11.01
CA TRP A 34 -2.98 10.18 9.57
C TRP A 34 -1.64 10.25 8.84
N ASP A 35 -0.73 11.08 9.34
CA ASP A 35 0.61 11.27 8.79
C ASP A 35 1.45 9.98 8.95
N ALA A 36 1.35 9.30 10.09
CA ALA A 36 2.01 8.01 10.33
C ALA A 36 1.49 6.92 9.38
N THR A 37 0.18 6.78 9.22
CA THR A 37 -0.43 5.82 8.30
C THR A 37 -0.06 6.11 6.86
N THR A 38 -0.09 7.39 6.46
CA THR A 38 0.29 7.82 5.10
C THR A 38 1.74 7.42 4.79
N SER A 39 2.65 7.69 5.73
CA SER A 39 4.06 7.34 5.60
C SER A 39 4.25 5.83 5.49
N ALA A 40 3.65 5.06 6.41
CA ALA A 40 3.79 3.62 6.45
C ALA A 40 3.25 2.91 5.19
N VAL A 41 2.10 3.37 4.66
CA VAL A 41 1.55 2.83 3.40
C VAL A 41 2.43 3.21 2.20
N THR A 42 2.95 4.43 2.17
CA THR A 42 3.84 4.89 1.09
C THR A 42 5.13 4.08 1.06
N GLU A 43 5.79 3.91 2.20
CA GLU A 43 6.99 3.09 2.34
C GLU A 43 6.74 1.64 1.93
N PHE A 44 5.62 1.07 2.38
CA PHE A 44 5.26 -0.29 2.02
C PHE A 44 4.95 -0.44 0.52
N SER A 45 4.27 0.54 -0.10
CA SER A 45 4.06 0.57 -1.55
C SER A 45 5.38 0.59 -2.33
N GLN A 46 6.35 1.40 -1.88
CA GLN A 46 7.67 1.43 -2.49
C GLN A 46 8.41 0.09 -2.34
N MET A 47 8.31 -0.55 -1.17
CA MET A 47 8.87 -1.89 -0.94
C MET A 47 8.29 -2.92 -1.91
N VAL A 48 6.96 -2.96 -2.07
CA VAL A 48 6.28 -3.88 -2.98
C VAL A 48 6.70 -3.64 -4.44
N LYS A 49 6.78 -2.37 -4.87
CA LYS A 49 7.23 -2.01 -6.23
C LYS A 49 8.70 -2.38 -6.47
N GLY A 50 9.55 -2.21 -5.45
CA GLY A 50 10.94 -2.67 -5.48
C GLY A 50 11.03 -4.18 -5.65
N ALA A 51 10.26 -4.94 -4.86
CA ALA A 51 10.19 -6.39 -4.96
C ALA A 51 9.67 -6.85 -6.34
N GLN A 52 8.70 -6.14 -6.92
CA GLN A 52 8.18 -6.44 -8.25
C GLN A 52 9.25 -6.27 -9.32
N SER A 53 10.01 -5.18 -9.25
CA SER A 53 11.12 -4.92 -10.19
C SER A 53 12.20 -6.00 -10.07
N ALA A 54 12.63 -6.31 -8.85
CA ALA A 54 13.63 -7.35 -8.58
C ALA A 54 13.15 -8.75 -9.01
N TRP A 55 11.86 -9.04 -8.86
CA TRP A 55 11.27 -10.29 -9.33
C TRP A 55 11.21 -10.39 -10.85
N VAL A 56 10.86 -9.30 -11.56
CA VAL A 56 10.87 -9.29 -13.03
C VAL A 56 12.27 -9.56 -13.57
N GLU A 57 13.29 -8.95 -12.97
CA GLU A 57 14.70 -9.23 -13.30
C GLU A 57 15.06 -10.70 -13.03
N SER A 58 14.71 -11.20 -11.85
CA SER A 58 14.99 -12.59 -11.45
C SER A 58 14.28 -13.60 -12.38
N SER A 59 12.98 -13.43 -12.62
CA SER A 59 12.17 -14.33 -13.43
C SER A 59 12.57 -14.31 -14.91
N SER A 60 13.07 -13.19 -15.43
CA SER A 60 13.63 -13.13 -16.78
C SER A 60 14.86 -14.04 -16.91
N SER A 61 15.69 -14.15 -15.87
CA SER A 61 16.85 -15.04 -15.85
C SER A 61 16.50 -16.53 -15.74
N MET A 62 15.27 -16.85 -15.31
CA MET A 62 14.76 -18.22 -15.22
C MET A 62 14.25 -18.74 -16.57
N GLN A 63 14.05 -17.87 -17.55
CA GLN A 63 13.61 -18.27 -18.88
C GLN A 63 14.73 -19.01 -19.60
N VAL A 64 14.44 -20.24 -20.01
CA VAL A 64 15.36 -21.04 -20.82
C VAL A 64 15.02 -20.85 -22.30
N ALA A 65 16.06 -20.65 -23.11
CA ALA A 65 15.93 -20.48 -24.55
C ALA A 65 15.31 -21.75 -25.19
N PRO A 66 14.40 -21.61 -26.18
CA PRO A 66 13.74 -22.74 -26.84
C PRO A 66 14.71 -23.82 -27.36
N GLU A 67 15.88 -23.39 -27.85
CA GLU A 67 16.92 -24.27 -28.39
C GLU A 67 17.48 -25.21 -27.32
N ALA A 68 17.64 -24.73 -26.08
CA ALA A 68 18.11 -25.55 -24.96
C ALA A 68 17.05 -26.59 -24.55
N MET A 69 15.76 -26.25 -24.68
CA MET A 69 14.65 -27.15 -24.36
C MET A 69 14.47 -28.28 -25.38
N THR A 70 15.04 -28.19 -26.58
CA THR A 70 14.93 -29.25 -27.61
C THR A 70 15.56 -30.57 -27.19
N LYS A 71 16.54 -30.53 -26.28
CA LYS A 71 17.27 -31.70 -25.77
C LYS A 71 16.63 -32.33 -24.54
N TRP A 72 15.60 -31.69 -23.99
CA TRP A 72 14.91 -32.17 -22.81
C TRP A 72 13.90 -33.25 -23.16
N ASP A 73 13.78 -34.25 -22.30
CA ASP A 73 12.66 -35.17 -22.34
C ASP A 73 11.35 -34.50 -21.87
N GLU A 74 10.23 -35.18 -22.08
CA GLU A 74 8.91 -34.63 -21.76
C GLU A 74 8.72 -34.40 -20.25
N THR A 75 9.33 -35.23 -19.39
CA THR A 75 9.29 -35.05 -17.94
C THR A 75 9.99 -33.75 -17.52
N THR A 76 11.14 -33.47 -18.10
CA THR A 76 11.94 -32.25 -17.85
C THR A 76 11.20 -31.01 -18.35
N LYS A 77 10.61 -31.06 -19.55
CA LYS A 77 9.76 -29.98 -20.07
C LYS A 77 8.54 -29.72 -19.20
N THR A 78 7.88 -30.79 -18.73
CA THR A 78 6.72 -30.68 -17.84
C THR A 78 7.10 -29.97 -16.55
N LYS A 79 8.20 -30.40 -15.90
CA LYS A 79 8.70 -29.76 -14.69
C LYS A 79 9.04 -28.29 -14.89
N TYR A 80 9.69 -27.94 -16.01
CA TYR A 80 9.97 -26.53 -16.34
C TYR A 80 8.69 -25.71 -16.52
N ASN A 81 7.69 -26.25 -17.22
CA ASN A 81 6.42 -25.57 -17.44
C ASN A 81 5.66 -25.35 -16.12
N ASP A 82 5.69 -26.32 -15.20
CA ASP A 82 5.10 -26.19 -13.86
C ASP A 82 5.78 -25.08 -13.06
N LEU A 83 7.12 -25.00 -13.12
CA LEU A 83 7.88 -23.92 -12.49
C LEU A 83 7.55 -22.55 -13.08
N GLN A 84 7.42 -22.47 -14.41
CA GLN A 84 7.01 -21.23 -15.08
C GLN A 84 5.59 -20.81 -14.69
N ALA A 85 4.65 -21.75 -14.59
CA ALA A 85 3.29 -21.48 -14.14
C ALA A 85 3.26 -20.97 -12.69
N ALA A 86 4.08 -21.54 -11.81
CA ALA A 86 4.25 -21.06 -10.43
C ALA A 86 4.83 -19.63 -10.40
N ALA A 87 5.86 -19.36 -11.20
CA ALA A 87 6.45 -18.03 -11.31
C ALA A 87 5.43 -16.98 -11.83
N GLN A 88 4.63 -17.33 -12.83
CA GLN A 88 3.55 -16.47 -13.34
C GLN A 88 2.48 -16.20 -12.27
N THR A 89 2.09 -17.23 -11.51
CA THR A 89 1.14 -17.09 -10.40
C THR A 89 1.68 -16.13 -9.34
N ASN A 90 2.95 -16.27 -8.96
CA ASN A 90 3.57 -15.38 -7.98
C ASN A 90 3.72 -13.94 -8.51
N THR A 91 3.98 -13.78 -9.81
CA THR A 91 3.97 -12.47 -10.48
C THR A 91 2.61 -11.79 -10.37
N ALA A 92 1.53 -12.54 -10.64
CA ALA A 92 0.17 -12.04 -10.55
C ALA A 92 -0.20 -11.67 -9.11
N ASN A 93 0.18 -12.49 -8.12
CA ASN A 93 -0.07 -12.21 -6.71
C ASN A 93 0.63 -10.93 -6.23
N LEU A 94 1.89 -10.73 -6.61
CA LEU A 94 2.62 -9.51 -6.26
C LEU A 94 2.02 -8.27 -6.95
N SER A 95 1.62 -8.40 -8.21
CA SER A 95 0.96 -7.32 -8.97
C SER A 95 -0.41 -6.95 -8.37
N SER A 96 -1.15 -7.93 -7.84
CA SER A 96 -2.41 -7.69 -7.13
C SER A 96 -2.21 -6.83 -5.89
N ILE A 97 -1.17 -7.09 -5.08
CA ILE A 97 -0.85 -6.26 -3.90
C ILE A 97 -0.54 -4.82 -4.34
N ALA A 98 0.29 -4.65 -5.38
CA ALA A 98 0.64 -3.33 -5.89
C ALA A 98 -0.61 -2.55 -6.36
N SER A 99 -1.53 -3.21 -7.08
CA SER A 99 -2.78 -2.60 -7.55
C SER A 99 -3.73 -2.21 -6.41
N GLU A 100 -3.80 -3.03 -5.35
CA GLU A 100 -4.59 -2.71 -4.16
C GLU A 100 -4.04 -1.47 -3.44
N LEU A 101 -2.70 -1.37 -3.33
CA LEU A 101 -2.02 -0.22 -2.73
C LEU A 101 -2.22 1.06 -3.53
N ASP A 102 -2.07 1.00 -4.86
CA ASP A 102 -2.30 2.16 -5.73
C ASP A 102 -3.77 2.63 -5.65
N SER A 103 -4.72 1.69 -5.62
CA SER A 103 -6.15 2.00 -5.44
C SER A 103 -6.43 2.65 -4.09
N PHE A 104 -5.80 2.14 -3.02
CA PHE A 104 -5.92 2.73 -1.69
C PHE A 104 -5.33 4.14 -1.66
N MET A 105 -4.13 4.36 -2.19
CA MET A 105 -3.49 5.68 -2.18
C MET A 105 -4.33 6.73 -2.93
N ALA A 106 -4.97 6.34 -4.04
CA ALA A 106 -5.90 7.23 -4.76
C ALA A 106 -7.11 7.62 -3.89
N GLN A 107 -7.71 6.67 -3.18
CA GLN A 107 -8.83 6.94 -2.27
C GLN A 107 -8.39 7.75 -1.04
N TRP A 108 -7.20 7.46 -0.51
CA TRP A 108 -6.62 8.14 0.64
C TRP A 108 -6.32 9.60 0.34
N ALA A 109 -5.77 9.89 -0.85
CA ALA A 109 -5.54 11.25 -1.32
C ALA A 109 -6.84 12.08 -1.33
N GLY A 110 -7.98 11.49 -1.73
CA GLY A 110 -9.28 12.15 -1.69
C GLY A 110 -9.76 12.53 -0.27
N LYS A 111 -9.18 11.93 0.79
CA LYS A 111 -9.48 12.27 2.19
C LYS A 111 -8.48 13.25 2.81
N ASN A 112 -7.32 13.46 2.17
CA ASN A 112 -6.31 14.40 2.67
C ASN A 112 -6.84 15.84 2.74
N ASP A 113 -7.70 16.24 1.80
CA ASP A 113 -8.30 17.58 1.80
C ASP A 113 -9.15 17.82 3.05
N ALA A 114 -9.91 16.80 3.50
CA ALA A 114 -10.71 16.89 4.71
C ALA A 114 -9.83 16.97 5.97
N MET A 115 -8.73 16.20 6.01
CA MET A 115 -7.75 16.27 7.09
C MET A 115 -7.06 17.64 7.13
N GLN A 116 -6.70 18.18 5.96
CA GLN A 116 -6.09 19.50 5.86
C GLN A 116 -7.05 20.61 6.30
N ALA A 117 -8.32 20.53 5.91
CA ALA A 117 -9.35 21.47 6.36
C ALA A 117 -9.52 21.49 7.89
N LEU A 118 -9.38 20.33 8.56
CA LEU A 118 -9.38 20.27 10.04
C LEU A 118 -8.14 20.95 10.63
N LYS A 119 -6.95 20.72 10.06
CA LYS A 119 -5.69 21.35 10.49
C LYS A 119 -5.74 22.88 10.33
N ASP A 120 -6.21 23.36 9.19
CA ASP A 120 -6.33 24.79 8.89
C ASP A 120 -7.41 25.46 9.73
N GLY A 121 -8.55 24.78 9.92
CA GLY A 121 -9.62 25.25 10.80
C GLY A 121 -9.16 25.34 12.26
N LEU A 122 -8.36 24.39 12.73
CA LEU A 122 -7.76 24.43 14.06
C LEU A 122 -6.78 25.61 14.20
N ALA A 123 -5.88 25.79 13.23
CA ALA A 123 -4.86 26.85 13.24
C ALA A 123 -5.49 28.26 13.17
N SER A 124 -6.54 28.42 12.36
CA SER A 124 -7.27 29.70 12.23
C SER A 124 -8.31 29.94 13.33
N GLY A 125 -8.56 28.96 14.20
CA GLY A 125 -9.62 29.00 15.20
C GLY A 125 -11.04 28.92 14.62
N LYS A 126 -11.19 28.60 13.33
CA LYS A 126 -12.46 28.56 12.59
C LYS A 126 -12.77 27.14 12.15
N LEU A 127 -13.21 26.31 13.08
CA LEU A 127 -13.71 24.97 12.79
C LEU A 127 -15.15 25.02 12.26
N GLY A 128 -15.45 24.19 11.26
CA GLY A 128 -16.78 24.06 10.66
C GLY A 128 -17.79 23.42 11.62
N GLY A 129 -19.09 23.58 11.34
CA GLY A 129 -20.16 23.00 12.16
C GLY A 129 -20.21 21.46 12.19
N ASP A 130 -19.54 20.80 11.25
CA ASP A 130 -19.49 19.34 11.06
C ASP A 130 -18.19 18.70 11.58
N THR A 131 -17.40 19.42 12.37
CA THR A 131 -16.07 19.01 12.83
C THR A 131 -16.08 17.65 13.54
N GLU A 132 -17.03 17.41 14.44
CA GLU A 132 -17.11 16.18 15.22
C GLU A 132 -17.32 14.95 14.32
N THR A 133 -18.23 15.06 13.34
CA THR A 133 -18.47 14.03 12.33
C THR A 133 -17.23 13.78 11.48
N LYS A 134 -16.55 14.83 11.00
CA LYS A 134 -15.33 14.69 10.20
C LYS A 134 -14.20 14.01 10.97
N ILE A 135 -14.01 14.35 12.24
CA ILE A 135 -13.03 13.68 13.10
C ILE A 135 -13.36 12.19 13.21
N ALA A 136 -14.61 11.83 13.46
CA ALA A 136 -15.02 10.42 13.58
C ALA A 136 -14.81 9.65 12.27
N GLU A 137 -15.22 10.22 11.13
CA GLU A 137 -15.06 9.63 9.81
C GLU A 137 -13.59 9.39 9.44
N LEU A 138 -12.74 10.39 9.63
CA LEU A 138 -11.32 10.30 9.32
C LEU A 138 -10.58 9.38 10.30
N THR A 139 -10.99 9.34 11.57
CA THR A 139 -10.45 8.39 12.55
C THR A 139 -10.79 6.95 12.15
N SER A 140 -12.04 6.71 11.74
CA SER A 140 -12.47 5.39 11.22
C SER A 140 -11.69 5.01 9.97
N ALA A 141 -11.49 5.94 9.04
CA ALA A 141 -10.67 5.72 7.85
C ALA A 141 -9.21 5.39 8.19
N ALA A 142 -8.61 6.10 9.15
CA ALA A 142 -7.24 5.83 9.59
C ALA A 142 -7.09 4.47 10.30
N ASN A 143 -8.10 4.05 11.06
CA ASN A 143 -8.15 2.71 11.64
C ASN A 143 -8.23 1.63 10.56
N ALA A 144 -9.15 1.78 9.60
CA ALA A 144 -9.31 0.85 8.50
C ALA A 144 -8.04 0.73 7.66
N ALA A 145 -7.38 1.87 7.37
CA ALA A 145 -6.11 1.91 6.67
C ALA A 145 -4.99 1.15 7.40
N ALA A 146 -4.89 1.29 8.73
CA ALA A 146 -3.93 0.54 9.53
C ALA A 146 -4.20 -0.98 9.45
N THR A 147 -5.48 -1.40 9.52
CA THR A 147 -5.85 -2.81 9.35
C THR A 147 -5.52 -3.32 7.94
N SER A 148 -5.80 -2.55 6.89
CA SER A 148 -5.46 -2.91 5.51
C SER A 148 -3.95 -3.04 5.32
N LEU A 149 -3.16 -2.14 5.93
CA LEU A 149 -1.70 -2.21 5.88
C LEU A 149 -1.16 -3.52 6.47
N GLU A 150 -1.66 -3.96 7.62
CA GLU A 150 -1.26 -5.24 8.21
C GLU A 150 -1.71 -6.44 7.36
N GLY A 151 -2.89 -6.36 6.74
CA GLY A 151 -3.35 -7.35 5.78
C GLY A 151 -2.43 -7.48 4.57
N TRP A 152 -2.03 -6.34 3.97
CA TRP A 152 -1.11 -6.36 2.85
C TRP A 152 0.29 -6.83 3.23
N LYS A 153 0.80 -6.46 4.42
CA LYS A 153 2.09 -6.97 4.92
C LYS A 153 2.08 -8.49 5.03
N THR A 154 1.01 -9.06 5.61
CA THR A 154 0.85 -10.52 5.71
C THR A 154 0.84 -11.17 4.33
N LYS A 155 -0.01 -10.67 3.41
CA LYS A 155 -0.11 -11.17 2.03
C LYS A 155 1.24 -11.06 1.30
N TYR A 156 1.96 -9.96 1.51
CA TYR A 156 3.29 -9.77 0.92
C TYR A 156 4.32 -10.75 1.49
N GLN A 157 4.31 -11.06 2.78
CA GLN A 157 5.22 -12.04 3.38
C GLN A 157 5.00 -13.44 2.79
N GLU A 158 3.74 -13.84 2.59
CA GLU A 158 3.39 -15.11 1.93
C GLU A 158 3.90 -15.14 0.49
N VAL A 159 3.64 -14.07 -0.28
CA VAL A 159 4.11 -13.95 -1.66
C VAL A 159 5.63 -13.91 -1.73
N ALA A 160 6.31 -13.15 -0.87
CA ALA A 160 7.77 -13.09 -0.83
C ALA A 160 8.41 -14.46 -0.56
N SER A 161 7.82 -15.24 0.34
CA SER A 161 8.25 -16.62 0.61
C SER A 161 8.07 -17.53 -0.61
N ALA A 162 6.93 -17.41 -1.31
CA ALA A 162 6.65 -18.18 -2.52
C ALA A 162 7.57 -17.80 -3.69
N LEU A 163 7.91 -16.52 -3.83
CA LEU A 163 8.88 -16.02 -4.81
C LEU A 163 10.27 -16.61 -4.57
N GLU A 164 10.73 -16.61 -3.32
CA GLU A 164 12.03 -17.16 -2.95
C GLU A 164 12.08 -18.69 -3.17
N ASN A 165 11.01 -19.40 -2.78
CA ASN A 165 10.89 -20.82 -3.06
C ASN A 165 10.95 -21.11 -4.58
N SER A 166 10.26 -20.30 -5.39
CA SER A 166 10.30 -20.44 -6.85
C SER A 166 11.71 -20.24 -7.40
N LYS A 167 12.47 -19.25 -6.89
CA LYS A 167 13.88 -19.06 -7.29
C LYS A 167 14.71 -20.30 -6.99
N GLN A 168 14.57 -20.85 -5.78
CA GLN A 168 15.32 -22.04 -5.39
C GLN A 168 14.96 -23.24 -6.27
N MET A 169 13.66 -23.47 -6.51
CA MET A 169 13.21 -24.57 -7.36
C MET A 169 13.72 -24.45 -8.81
N PHE A 170 13.76 -23.23 -9.36
CA PHE A 170 14.36 -22.96 -10.66
C PHE A 170 15.88 -23.21 -10.64
N ALA A 171 16.59 -22.72 -9.63
CA ALA A 171 18.03 -22.93 -9.50
C ALA A 171 18.38 -24.42 -9.41
N ASP A 172 17.64 -25.19 -8.60
CA ASP A 172 17.81 -26.64 -8.45
C ASP A 172 17.50 -27.37 -9.76
N PHE A 173 16.42 -26.96 -10.44
CA PHE A 173 16.06 -27.52 -11.74
C PHE A 173 17.16 -27.27 -12.77
N LEU A 174 17.62 -26.03 -12.92
CA LEU A 174 18.68 -25.66 -13.87
C LEU A 174 20.01 -26.35 -13.55
N GLY A 175 20.36 -26.48 -12.27
CA GLY A 175 21.53 -27.24 -11.83
C GLY A 175 21.43 -28.73 -12.19
N SER A 176 20.24 -29.32 -12.05
CA SER A 176 20.01 -30.74 -12.38
C SER A 176 20.07 -31.03 -13.89
N VAL A 177 19.57 -30.11 -14.73
CA VAL A 177 19.60 -30.30 -16.19
C VAL A 177 20.91 -29.83 -16.84
N GLY A 178 21.66 -28.94 -16.19
CA GLY A 178 22.97 -28.46 -16.65
C GLY A 178 24.16 -29.32 -16.21
N GLY A 179 23.99 -30.14 -15.16
CA GLY A 179 25.05 -30.99 -14.60
C GLY A 179 25.28 -32.32 -15.32
N ASP A 180 24.36 -32.77 -16.19
CA ASP A 180 24.41 -34.09 -16.83
C ASP A 180 25.06 -34.08 -18.23
N SER A 181 26.24 -33.46 -18.33
CA SER A 181 27.09 -33.53 -19.54
C SER A 181 28.37 -34.36 -19.33
N SER A 182 28.46 -35.18 -18.28
CA SER A 182 29.68 -35.96 -17.96
C SER A 182 29.51 -37.47 -17.75
N THR A 183 28.33 -38.05 -17.98
CA THR A 183 28.11 -39.52 -17.83
C THR A 183 27.31 -40.17 -18.97
N ARG A 184 27.64 -39.86 -20.23
CA ARG A 184 27.27 -40.69 -21.39
C ARG A 184 28.49 -41.16 -22.17
#